data_AF-A0A6V7BE70-F1
#
_entry.id   AF-A0A6V7BE70-F1
#
_cell.length_a   1.000
_cell.length_b   1.000
_cell.length_c   1.000
_cell.angle_alpha   90.00
_cell.angle_beta   90.00
_cell.angle_gamma   90.00
#
_symmetry.space_group_name_H-M   'P 1'
#
loop_
_entity.id
_entity.type
_entity.pdbx_description
1 polymer ?
#
loop_
_entity_poly.entity_id
_entity_poly.type
_entity_poly.pdbx_seq_one_letter_code
_entity_poly.pdbx_strand_id
1 'polypeptide(L)'
;MIKECSGARLHLTALPSKSGDSPKTRVEIERDGERQELAPPAEMVDYTAVGLGCAEDGKGTNYFVIQYGELPYGCEFCEWFFLYDAKGQLLNHAAPPLREQDGQQSPNNDEYEHKLEELGLKHPEPEVSPHLLVSDQSLAP
;
A
#
# COMPACT_ATOMS: atom_id res chain seq x y z
N MET A 1 9.31 -1.37 8.22
CA MET A 1 9.76 -2.16 7.05
C MET A 1 10.37 -1.21 6.04
N ILE A 2 11.40 -1.66 5.30
CA ILE A 2 12.04 -0.87 4.25
C ILE A 2 12.06 -1.71 2.98
N LYS A 3 11.67 -1.12 1.85
CA LYS A 3 11.77 -1.72 0.52
C LYS A 3 12.73 -0.91 -0.34
N GLU A 4 13.79 -1.56 -0.80
CA GLU A 4 14.74 -0.96 -1.76
C GLU A 4 14.15 -0.98 -3.17
N CYS A 5 14.08 0.18 -3.80
CA CYS A 5 13.72 0.36 -5.21
C CYS A 5 14.89 1.01 -5.95
N SER A 6 14.89 0.94 -7.28
CA SER A 6 15.92 1.62 -8.09
C SER A 6 15.89 3.13 -7.81
N GLY A 7 16.97 3.66 -7.23
CA GLY A 7 17.12 5.09 -6.92
C GLY A 7 16.26 5.63 -5.77
N ALA A 8 15.57 4.80 -5.00
CA ALA A 8 14.78 5.24 -3.85
C ALA A 8 14.57 4.12 -2.81
N ARG A 9 14.32 4.48 -1.55
CA ARG A 9 13.90 3.53 -0.52
C ARG A 9 12.51 3.89 -0.01
N LEU A 10 11.62 2.91 0.07
CA LEU A 10 10.32 3.08 0.69
C LEU A 10 10.40 2.65 2.15
N HIS A 11 9.91 3.48 3.05
CA HIS A 11 9.78 3.19 4.48
C HIS A 11 8.32 3.04 4.83
N LEU A 12 7.98 1.94 5.49
CA LEU A 12 6.67 1.73 6.11
C LEU A 12 6.86 1.65 7.63
N THR A 13 6.26 2.58 8.36
CA THR A 13 6.39 2.70 9.80
C THR A 13 5.03 2.61 10.47
N ALA A 14 4.88 1.70 11.43
CA ALA A 14 3.71 1.66 12.29
C ALA A 14 3.67 2.92 13.17
N LEU A 15 2.51 3.57 13.22
CA LEU A 15 2.28 4.72 14.09
C LEU A 15 1.80 4.24 15.47
N PRO A 16 2.13 4.95 16.55
CA PRO A 16 1.56 4.67 17.87
C PRO A 16 0.03 4.74 17.82
N SER A 17 -0.66 3.65 18.18
CA SER A 17 -2.12 3.62 18.35
C SER A 17 -2.49 3.47 19.83
N LYS A 18 -3.67 3.97 20.23
CA LYS A 18 -4.24 3.67 21.54
C LYS A 18 -4.94 2.31 21.49
N SER A 19 -5.14 1.72 22.66
CA SER A 19 -5.93 0.49 22.79
C SER A 19 -7.35 0.73 22.25
N GLY A 20 -7.75 -0.06 21.26
CA GLY A 20 -9.05 0.04 20.58
C GLY A 20 -9.04 0.77 19.24
N ASP A 21 -7.95 1.45 18.86
CA ASP A 21 -7.81 2.08 17.54
C ASP A 21 -7.21 1.09 16.53
N SER A 22 -7.71 1.12 15.29
CA SER A 22 -7.10 0.38 14.19
C SER A 22 -5.65 0.85 13.98
N PRO A 23 -4.65 -0.06 13.90
CA PRO A 23 -3.27 0.32 13.69
C PRO A 23 -3.14 1.12 12.39
N LYS A 24 -2.43 2.25 12.44
CA LYS A 24 -2.12 3.07 11.26
C LYS A 24 -0.64 3.03 10.93
N THR A 25 -0.31 3.29 9.67
CA THR A 25 1.05 3.34 9.18
C THR A 25 1.32 4.64 8.44
N ARG A 26 2.59 5.03 8.42
CA ARG A 26 3.11 6.10 7.58
C ARG A 26 4.02 5.49 6.52
N VAL A 27 3.92 6.00 5.30
CA VAL A 27 4.81 5.66 4.19
C VAL A 27 5.68 6.88 3.85
N GLU A 28 6.98 6.68 3.73
CA GLU A 28 7.92 7.71 3.32
C GLU A 28 8.79 7.20 2.15
N ILE A 29 9.11 8.06 1.19
CA ILE A 29 10.12 7.81 0.17
C ILE A 29 11.41 8.52 0.56
N GLU A 30 12.51 7.79 0.62
CA GLU A 30 13.86 8.32 0.79
C GLU A 30 14.60 8.34 -0.56
N ARG A 31 15.11 9.52 -0.94
CA ARG A 31 15.95 9.76 -2.14
C ARG A 31 17.06 10.72 -1.80
N ASP A 32 18.29 10.39 -2.18
CA ASP A 32 19.47 11.24 -1.94
C ASP A 32 19.62 11.74 -0.48
N GLY A 33 19.11 10.94 0.48
CA GLY A 33 19.11 11.25 1.92
C GLY A 33 17.93 12.11 2.39
N GLU A 34 17.09 12.61 1.49
CA GLU A 34 15.87 13.33 1.82
C GLU A 34 14.67 12.37 1.93
N ARG A 35 13.82 12.60 2.94
CA ARG A 35 12.59 11.83 3.15
C ARG A 35 11.35 12.67 2.88
N GLN A 36 10.43 12.10 2.13
CA GLN A 36 9.12 12.68 1.83
C GLN A 36 8.02 11.70 2.25
N GLU A 37 7.12 12.14 3.11
CA GLU A 37 5.91 11.40 3.44
C GLU A 37 4.94 11.36 2.25
N LEU A 38 4.34 10.20 2.01
CA LEU A 38 3.28 10.03 1.02
C LEU A 38 1.92 10.25 1.67
N ALA A 39 1.12 11.11 1.05
CA ALA A 39 -0.27 11.25 1.42
C ALA A 39 -1.02 9.94 1.11
N PRO A 40 -1.76 9.36 2.07
CA PRO A 40 -2.61 8.22 1.79
C PRO A 40 -3.77 8.64 0.88
N PRO A 41 -4.32 7.73 0.05
CA PRO A 41 -5.54 7.98 -0.70
C PRO A 41 -6.70 8.29 0.25
N ALA A 42 -7.58 9.21 -0.13
CA ALA A 42 -8.67 9.68 0.73
C ALA A 42 -9.67 8.55 1.08
N GLU A 43 -9.90 7.68 0.11
CA GLU A 43 -10.71 6.46 0.21
C GLU A 43 -10.12 5.41 1.18
N MET A 44 -8.85 5.53 1.56
CA MET A 44 -8.15 4.58 2.43
C MET A 44 -8.11 5.01 3.91
N VAL A 45 -8.94 5.97 4.32
CA VAL A 45 -8.96 6.50 5.70
C VAL A 45 -9.19 5.42 6.76
N ASP A 46 -9.99 4.39 6.45
CA ASP A 46 -10.30 3.29 7.37
C ASP A 46 -9.35 2.11 7.22
N TYR A 47 -8.51 2.11 6.18
CA TYR A 47 -7.54 1.06 5.89
C TYR A 47 -6.11 1.49 6.26
N THR A 48 -5.18 0.55 6.15
CA THR A 48 -3.79 0.76 6.57
C THR A 48 -2.84 0.25 5.50
N ALA A 49 -1.78 1.00 5.21
CA ALA A 49 -0.73 0.51 4.33
C ALA A 49 0.00 -0.65 5.02
N VAL A 50 0.03 -1.81 4.37
CA VAL A 50 0.59 -3.06 4.91
C VAL A 50 1.76 -3.58 4.08
N GLY A 51 1.88 -3.17 2.83
CA GLY A 51 2.91 -3.67 1.92
C GLY A 51 3.52 -2.61 0.99
N LEU A 52 4.74 -2.87 0.55
CA LEU A 52 5.53 -2.01 -0.32
C LEU A 52 6.05 -2.79 -1.54
N GLY A 53 5.93 -2.21 -2.72
CA GLY A 53 6.43 -2.76 -3.98
C GLY A 53 7.04 -1.70 -4.88
N CYS A 54 7.86 -2.15 -5.84
CA CYS A 54 8.47 -1.30 -6.86
C CYS A 54 8.05 -1.82 -8.24
N ALA A 55 7.66 -0.94 -9.15
CA ALA A 55 7.41 -1.27 -10.54
C ALA A 55 8.27 -0.38 -11.44
N GLU A 56 8.64 -0.88 -12.61
CA GLU A 56 9.43 -0.14 -13.60
C GLU A 56 8.78 -0.31 -14.99
N ASP A 57 8.68 0.78 -15.76
CA ASP A 57 8.20 0.72 -17.14
C ASP A 57 9.32 0.26 -18.11
N GLY A 58 8.96 0.04 -19.37
CA GLY A 58 9.95 -0.34 -20.41
C GLY A 58 11.00 0.73 -20.73
N LYS A 59 10.94 1.91 -20.13
CA LYS A 59 11.88 3.03 -20.31
C LYS A 59 12.78 3.24 -19.08
N GLY A 60 12.60 2.46 -18.01
CA GLY A 60 13.34 2.61 -16.77
C GLY A 60 12.74 3.64 -15.79
N THR A 61 11.49 4.06 -16.00
CA THR A 61 10.78 4.94 -15.06
C THR A 61 10.31 4.13 -13.85
N ASN A 62 10.70 4.56 -12.65
CA ASN A 62 10.32 3.91 -11.40
C ASN A 62 8.96 4.39 -10.88
N TYR A 63 8.20 3.43 -10.36
CA TYR A 63 6.94 3.62 -9.67
C TYR A 63 6.93 2.82 -8.37
N PHE A 64 6.10 3.27 -7.42
CA PHE A 64 5.97 2.64 -6.12
C PHE A 64 4.54 2.13 -5.95
N VAL A 65 4.40 0.90 -5.49
CA VAL A 65 3.11 0.29 -5.23
C VAL A 65 2.96 0.16 -3.72
N ILE A 66 1.91 0.76 -3.18
CA ILE A 66 1.56 0.65 -1.76
C ILE A 66 0.32 -0.23 -1.66
N GLN A 67 0.44 -1.30 -0.91
CA GLN A 67 -0.65 -2.21 -0.61
C GLN A 67 -1.36 -1.75 0.67
N TYR A 68 -2.67 -1.60 0.60
CA TYR A 68 -3.53 -1.28 1.73
C TYR A 68 -4.42 -2.48 2.08
N GLY A 69 -4.66 -2.67 3.37
CA GLY A 69 -5.52 -3.73 3.87
C GLY A 69 -6.13 -3.38 5.22
N GLU A 70 -6.99 -4.26 5.69
CA GLU A 70 -7.59 -4.20 7.02
C GLU A 70 -6.74 -5.00 8.02
N LEU A 71 -6.50 -4.42 9.20
CA LEU A 71 -5.75 -5.06 10.28
C LEU A 71 -6.67 -5.35 11.47
N PRO A 72 -6.46 -6.45 12.22
CA PRO A 72 -5.43 -7.47 12.04
C PRO A 72 -5.79 -8.59 11.06
N TYR A 73 -6.98 -8.51 10.46
CA TYR A 73 -7.62 -9.56 9.64
C TYR A 73 -7.00 -9.75 8.25
N GLY A 74 -5.70 -9.52 8.10
CA GLY A 74 -4.99 -9.66 6.83
C GLY A 74 -5.38 -10.95 6.09
N CYS A 75 -5.54 -10.83 4.77
CA CYS A 75 -6.00 -11.86 3.83
C CYS A 75 -7.49 -12.32 3.89
N GLU A 76 -8.33 -11.91 4.85
CA GLU A 76 -9.79 -12.19 4.75
C GLU A 76 -10.50 -11.29 3.72
N PHE A 77 -9.92 -10.11 3.45
CA PHE A 77 -10.32 -9.22 2.36
C PHE A 77 -9.13 -9.06 1.41
N CYS A 78 -9.38 -9.14 0.10
CA CYS A 78 -8.34 -8.84 -0.89
C CYS A 78 -7.79 -7.43 -0.64
N GLU A 79 -6.56 -7.15 -1.08
CA GLU A 79 -5.93 -5.86 -0.81
C GLU A 79 -6.17 -4.80 -1.90
N TRP A 80 -6.08 -3.53 -1.52
CA TRP A 80 -6.06 -2.40 -2.44
C TRP A 80 -4.63 -2.07 -2.83
N PHE A 81 -4.43 -1.63 -4.07
CA PHE A 81 -3.13 -1.20 -4.55
C PHE A 81 -3.17 0.22 -5.08
N PHE A 82 -2.20 1.01 -4.64
CA PHE A 82 -2.04 2.39 -5.07
C PHE A 82 -0.66 2.61 -5.65
N LEU A 83 -0.65 3.20 -6.84
CA LEU A 83 0.53 3.51 -7.61
C LEU A 83 0.93 4.96 -7.37
N TYR A 84 2.18 5.16 -6.99
CA TYR A 84 2.80 6.47 -6.86
C TYR A 84 3.91 6.60 -7.89
N ASP A 85 4.04 7.78 -8.50
CA ASP A 85 5.15 8.07 -9.39
C ASP A 85 6.48 8.27 -8.65
N ALA A 86 7.56 8.46 -9.40
CA ALA A 86 8.88 8.80 -8.89
C ALA A 86 8.95 10.14 -8.11
N LYS A 87 7.87 10.90 -7.96
CA LYS A 87 7.77 12.11 -7.15
C LYS A 87 6.84 11.94 -5.94
N GLY A 88 6.26 10.76 -5.77
CA GLY A 88 5.29 10.49 -4.71
C GLY A 88 3.90 11.04 -4.99
N GLN A 89 3.56 11.30 -6.27
CA GLN A 89 2.20 11.65 -6.67
C GLN A 89 1.37 10.38 -6.86
N LEU A 90 0.19 10.35 -6.25
CA LEU A 90 -0.78 9.28 -6.41
C LEU A 90 -1.34 9.28 -7.84
N LEU A 91 -1.41 8.11 -8.47
CA LEU A 91 -1.77 7.94 -9.88
C LEU A 91 -3.10 7.22 -10.13
N ASN A 92 -3.72 6.66 -9.10
CA ASN A 92 -5.00 5.97 -9.21
C ASN A 92 -5.85 6.15 -7.94
N HIS A 93 -7.14 5.90 -8.08
CA HIS A 93 -8.10 5.87 -6.99
C HIS A 93 -8.82 4.52 -6.87
N ALA A 94 -9.45 4.32 -5.72
CA ALA A 94 -10.42 3.26 -5.47
C ALA A 94 -11.71 3.89 -4.92
N ALA A 95 -12.47 4.57 -5.79
CA ALA A 95 -13.69 5.29 -5.41
C ALA A 95 -14.91 4.73 -6.19
N PRO A 96 -15.82 3.97 -5.55
CA PRO A 96 -15.82 3.56 -4.13
C PRO A 96 -14.70 2.56 -3.79
N PRO A 97 -14.29 2.43 -2.51
CA PRO A 97 -13.26 1.47 -2.08
C PRO A 97 -13.63 0.04 -2.44
N LEU A 98 -14.91 -0.33 -2.30
CA LEU A 98 -15.40 -1.66 -2.63
C LEU A 98 -16.20 -1.59 -3.93
N ARG A 99 -15.92 -2.52 -4.85
CA ARG A 99 -16.75 -2.79 -6.02
C ARG A 99 -17.69 -3.94 -5.70
N GLU A 100 -18.92 -3.88 -6.19
CA GLU A 100 -19.91 -4.96 -6.07
C GLU A 100 -20.10 -5.61 -7.44
N GLN A 101 -19.94 -6.93 -7.48
CA GLN A 101 -20.16 -7.74 -8.66
C GLN A 101 -20.91 -9.02 -8.25
N ASP A 102 -22.03 -9.31 -8.91
CA ASP A 102 -22.86 -10.49 -8.63
C ASP A 102 -23.27 -10.64 -7.14
N GLY A 103 -23.45 -9.50 -6.45
CA GLY A 103 -23.80 -9.44 -5.03
C GLY A 103 -22.64 -9.70 -4.07
N GLN A 104 -21.41 -9.81 -4.57
CA GLN A 104 -20.19 -9.94 -3.79
C GLN A 104 -19.37 -8.64 -3.83
N GLN A 105 -18.90 -8.19 -2.67
CA GLN A 105 -17.99 -7.05 -2.56
C GLN A 105 -16.53 -7.51 -2.63
N SER A 106 -15.72 -6.77 -3.37
CA SER A 106 -14.27 -6.91 -3.42
C SER A 106 -13.61 -5.54 -3.41
N PRO A 107 -12.31 -5.43 -3.10
CA PRO A 107 -11.56 -4.20 -3.35
C PRO A 107 -11.71 -3.75 -4.78
N ASN A 108 -11.84 -2.43 -4.95
CA ASN A 108 -11.85 -1.79 -6.23
C ASN A 108 -10.41 -1.45 -6.65
N ASN A 109 -9.84 -2.27 -7.53
CA ASN A 109 -8.53 -2.06 -8.13
C ASN A 109 -8.64 -1.71 -9.63
N ASP A 110 -9.82 -1.35 -10.13
CA ASP A 110 -10.06 -1.16 -11.56
C ASP A 110 -9.13 -0.07 -12.16
N GLU A 111 -9.00 1.07 -11.48
CA GLU A 111 -8.11 2.14 -11.93
C GLU A 111 -6.64 1.78 -11.76
N TYR A 112 -6.29 1.01 -10.72
CA TYR A 112 -4.93 0.50 -10.54
C TYR A 112 -4.52 -0.41 -11.71
N GLU A 113 -5.37 -1.39 -12.04
CA GLU A 113 -5.17 -2.32 -13.15
C GLU A 113 -5.06 -1.57 -14.49
N HIS A 114 -5.97 -0.62 -14.74
CA HIS A 114 -5.89 0.24 -15.91
C HIS A 114 -4.59 1.04 -15.98
N LYS A 115 -4.10 1.55 -14.84
CA LYS A 115 -2.86 2.33 -14.80
C LYS A 115 -1.62 1.47 -15.05
N LEU A 116 -1.61 0.22 -14.58
CA LEU A 116 -0.56 -0.72 -14.92
C LEU A 116 -0.51 -0.97 -16.43
N GLU A 117 -1.66 -1.19 -17.07
CA GLU A 117 -1.74 -1.37 -18.52
C GLU A 117 -1.30 -0.14 -19.29
N GLU A 118 -1.81 1.04 -18.93
CA GLU A 118 -1.48 2.33 -19.56
C GLU A 118 0.03 2.60 -19.56
N LEU A 119 0.70 2.30 -18.43
CA LEU A 119 2.12 2.55 -18.23
C LEU A 119 3.00 1.37 -18.64
N GLY A 120 2.42 0.22 -19.03
CA GLY A 120 3.15 -1.00 -19.35
C GLY A 120 3.89 -1.59 -18.14
N LEU A 121 3.33 -1.43 -16.95
CA LEU A 121 3.88 -1.94 -15.68
C LEU A 121 3.35 -3.34 -15.40
N LYS A 122 4.15 -4.12 -14.65
CA LYS A 122 3.69 -5.36 -14.03
C LYS A 122 3.36 -5.07 -12.57
N HIS A 123 2.29 -5.68 -12.07
CA HIS A 123 2.04 -5.73 -10.64
C HIS A 123 3.25 -6.41 -9.96
N PRO A 124 3.93 -5.73 -9.02
CA PRO A 124 5.02 -6.34 -8.28
C PRO A 124 4.48 -7.22 -7.17
N GLU A 125 5.22 -8.25 -6.76
CA GLU A 125 4.97 -8.90 -5.48
C GLU A 125 5.33 -7.93 -4.35
N PRO A 126 4.36 -7.43 -3.57
CA PRO A 126 4.65 -6.50 -2.48
C PRO A 126 5.28 -7.22 -1.30
N GLU A 127 6.29 -6.60 -0.68
CA GLU A 127 6.76 -7.02 0.64
C GLU A 127 5.79 -6.52 1.68
N VAL A 128 5.18 -7.44 2.44
CA VAL A 128 4.19 -7.13 3.48
C VAL A 128 4.87 -7.09 4.84
N SER A 129 4.51 -6.13 5.70
CA SER A 129 5.12 -6.03 7.02
C SER A 129 4.57 -7.09 7.98
N PRO A 130 5.38 -8.07 8.41
CA PRO A 130 4.91 -9.14 9.28
C PRO A 130 4.49 -8.62 10.66
N HIS A 131 5.07 -7.50 11.12
CA HIS A 131 4.73 -6.89 12.41
C HIS A 131 3.33 -6.27 12.44
N LEU A 132 2.73 -5.98 11.28
CA LEU A 132 1.35 -5.47 11.20
C LEU A 132 0.33 -6.62 11.21
N LEU A 133 0.71 -7.78 10.70
CA LEU A 133 -0.17 -8.96 10.55
C LEU A 133 -0.32 -9.78 11.84
N VAL A 134 0.50 -9.52 12.87
CA VAL A 134 0.42 -10.24 14.15
C VAL A 134 -0.13 -9.30 15.22
N SER A 135 -1.45 -9.33 15.45
CA SER A 135 -2.05 -8.75 16.67
C SER A 135 -2.41 -9.80 17.73
N ASP A 136 -1.96 -11.05 17.61
CA ASP A 136 -2.20 -12.06 18.64
C ASP A 136 -1.00 -13.00 18.79
N GLN A 137 -0.07 -12.65 19.67
CA GLN A 137 0.86 -13.59 20.33
C GLN A 137 1.51 -12.93 21.55
N SER A 138 0.67 -12.44 22.47
CA SER A 138 1.07 -12.33 23.87
C SER A 138 -0.19 -12.23 24.73
N LEU A 139 -0.70 -13.39 25.15
CA LEU A 139 -1.35 -13.60 26.45
C LEU A 139 -1.74 -15.08 26.58
N ALA A 140 -0.78 -15.89 27.00
CA ALA A 140 -1.09 -17.03 27.85
C ALA A 140 -0.04 -17.06 28.97
N PRO A 141 -0.46 -17.23 30.24
CA PRO A 141 0.37 -17.04 31.43
C PRO A 141 1.51 -18.06 31.58
#